data_AF-A0AAD8PDW8-F1
#
_entry.id   AF-A0AAD8PDW8-F1
#
_cell.length_a   1.000
_cell.length_b   1.000
_cell.length_c   1.000
_cell.angle_alpha   90.00
_cell.angle_beta   90.00
_cell.angle_gamma   90.00
#
_symmetry.space_group_name_H-M   'P 1'
#
loop_
_entity.id
_entity.type
_entity.pdbx_description
1 polymer ?
#
loop_
_entity_poly.entity_id
_entity_poly.type
_entity_poly.pdbx_seq_one_letter_code
_entity_poly.pdbx_strand_id
1 'polypeptide(L)'
;MWEYQREECSELRFKLGSSVFCHCGTPFVDRHRTVPCYHVLCSTCVLAVKQNNICVLCHGECQETQPIHPNEDLYVCTVQACNKGFLNFPSLRIHAKASHSIETHSIVDFYSKNGDTAVQLGEVHKIAQEHQMTDFDKEEFE
;
A
#
# COMPACT_ATOMS: atom_id res chain seq x y z
N MET A 1 24.93 10.19 4.81
CA MET A 1 24.07 9.02 4.47
C MET A 1 22.91 9.10 5.44
N TRP A 2 21.70 9.40 4.97
CA TRP A 2 20.54 9.58 5.86
C TRP A 2 19.93 8.19 6.10
N GLU A 3 20.02 7.69 7.33
CA GLU A 3 19.39 6.43 7.71
C GLU A 3 17.90 6.69 7.98
N TYR A 4 17.03 6.15 7.12
CA TYR A 4 15.59 6.22 7.32
C TYR A 4 15.19 5.38 8.54
N GLN A 5 14.64 6.02 9.57
CA GLN A 5 14.09 5.34 10.72
C GLN A 5 12.68 4.83 10.39
N ARG A 6 12.42 3.53 10.66
CA ARG A 6 11.10 2.93 10.47
C ARG A 6 10.12 3.59 11.45
N GLU A 7 9.08 4.21 10.93
CA GLU A 7 7.96 4.68 11.76
C GLU A 7 7.22 3.49 12.38
N GLU A 8 6.86 3.60 13.66
CA GLU A 8 6.02 2.63 14.32
C GLU A 8 4.61 2.72 13.73
N CYS A 9 4.28 1.79 12.84
CA CYS A 9 2.93 1.64 12.31
C CYS A 9 1.99 1.36 13.49
N SER A 10 1.03 2.25 13.75
CA SER A 10 0.13 2.15 14.90
C SER A 10 -0.50 0.75 15.00
N GLU A 11 -0.63 0.21 16.21
CA GLU A 11 -1.26 -1.10 16.43
C GLU A 11 -2.73 -1.19 15.96
N LEU A 12 -3.35 -0.04 15.72
CA LEU A 12 -4.53 0.08 14.87
C LEU A 12 -4.10 -0.27 13.45
N ARG A 13 -4.31 -1.54 13.07
CA ARG A 13 -4.12 -2.10 11.72
C ARG A 13 -4.88 -1.25 10.68
N PHE A 14 -4.31 -0.13 10.26
CA PHE A 14 -4.81 0.68 9.17
C PHE A 14 -4.64 -0.16 7.90
N LYS A 15 -5.75 -0.80 7.51
CA LYS A 15 -5.90 -1.48 6.22
C LYS A 15 -6.04 -0.39 5.16
N LEU A 16 -4.94 0.27 4.82
CA LEU A 16 -4.93 1.15 3.67
C LEU A 16 -4.90 0.26 2.42
N GLY A 17 -6.07 0.09 1.78
CA GLY A 17 -6.12 -0.15 0.35
C GLY A 17 -5.19 0.87 -0.33
N SER A 18 -4.21 0.37 -1.09
CA SER A 18 -3.19 1.20 -1.74
C SER A 18 -2.19 1.87 -0.79
N SER A 19 -1.73 1.15 0.25
CA SER A 19 -0.60 1.62 1.06
C SER A 19 0.64 1.84 0.16
N VAL A 20 1.16 3.08 0.11
CA VAL A 20 2.49 3.38 -0.43
C VAL A 20 3.61 2.77 0.44
N PHE A 21 3.24 2.10 1.53
CA PHE A 21 4.12 1.42 2.47
C PHE A 21 3.91 -0.10 2.45
N CYS A 22 5.00 -0.83 2.62
CA CYS A 22 4.99 -2.25 2.96
C CYS A 22 4.36 -2.48 4.34
N HIS A 23 3.97 -3.73 4.61
CA HIS A 23 3.52 -4.17 5.93
C HIS A 23 4.46 -3.79 7.08
N CYS A 24 5.77 -3.74 6.83
CA CYS A 24 6.77 -3.36 7.82
C CYS A 24 6.90 -1.84 8.06
N GLY A 25 6.05 -1.01 7.43
CA GLY A 25 6.09 0.45 7.53
C GLY A 25 7.10 1.13 6.61
N THR A 26 7.86 0.38 5.80
CA THR A 26 8.80 0.97 4.83
C THR A 26 8.07 1.42 3.57
N PRO A 27 8.25 2.67 3.09
CA PRO A 27 7.69 3.09 1.82
C PRO A 27 8.23 2.25 0.67
N PHE A 28 7.39 1.96 -0.32
CA PHE A 28 7.78 1.19 -1.48
C PHE A 28 8.69 2.00 -2.40
N VAL A 29 10.01 1.81 -2.25
CA VAL A 29 10.99 2.17 -3.27
C VAL A 29 10.98 1.12 -4.38
N ASP A 30 11.07 -0.16 -3.97
CA ASP A 30 10.93 -1.31 -4.85
C ASP A 30 9.75 -2.17 -4.40
N ARG A 31 8.89 -2.55 -5.34
CA ARG A 31 7.70 -3.37 -5.10
C ARG A 31 7.94 -4.77 -5.62
N HIS A 32 7.60 -5.76 -4.82
CA HIS A 32 7.66 -7.16 -5.22
C HIS A 32 6.38 -7.85 -4.81
N ARG A 33 5.85 -8.72 -5.67
CA ARG A 33 4.73 -9.60 -5.32
C ARG A 33 5.20 -11.02 -5.07
N THR A 34 4.60 -11.67 -4.08
CA THR A 34 4.77 -13.10 -3.83
C THR A 34 3.83 -13.94 -4.70
N VAL A 35 4.25 -15.12 -5.12
CA VAL A 35 3.43 -16.10 -5.84
C VAL A 35 3.31 -17.36 -4.98
N PRO A 36 2.11 -17.94 -4.80
CA PRO A 36 0.85 -17.65 -5.49
C PRO A 36 -0.06 -16.67 -4.73
N CYS A 37 0.36 -16.12 -3.59
CA CYS A 37 -0.55 -15.35 -2.74
C CYS A 37 -0.76 -13.88 -3.19
N TYR A 38 0.05 -13.37 -4.12
CA TYR A 38 -0.03 -12.02 -4.71
C TYR A 38 -0.01 -10.88 -3.70
N HIS A 39 0.70 -11.07 -2.57
CA HIS A 39 0.91 -10.00 -1.61
C HIS A 39 2.12 -9.16 -2.01
N VAL A 40 1.98 -7.84 -1.88
CA VAL A 40 3.01 -6.87 -2.29
C VAL A 40 3.85 -6.48 -1.08
N LEU A 41 5.17 -6.58 -1.22
CA LEU A 41 6.17 -6.42 -0.17
C LEU A 41 7.36 -5.60 -0.67
N CYS A 42 8.07 -4.94 0.26
CA CYS A 42 9.34 -4.27 -0.04
C CYS A 42 10.45 -5.32 -0.24
N SER A 43 11.57 -4.88 -0.79
CA SER A 43 12.76 -5.71 -1.01
C SER A 43 13.22 -6.43 0.27
N THR A 44 13.24 -5.74 1.41
CA THR A 44 13.62 -6.33 2.71
C THR A 44 12.67 -7.46 3.14
N CYS A 45 11.35 -7.26 3.06
CA CYS A 45 10.39 -8.29 3.42
C CYS A 45 10.44 -9.48 2.46
N VAL A 46 10.75 -9.26 1.18
CA VAL A 46 10.96 -10.34 0.22
C VAL A 46 12.19 -11.18 0.55
N LEU A 47 13.26 -10.60 1.08
CA LEU A 47 14.41 -11.39 1.53
C LEU A 47 14.01 -12.37 2.64
N ALA A 48 13.16 -11.94 3.58
CA ALA A 48 12.62 -12.82 4.61
C ALA A 48 11.73 -13.94 4.03
N VAL A 49 10.94 -13.64 3.01
CA VAL A 49 10.15 -14.65 2.27
C VAL A 49 11.08 -15.65 1.58
N LYS A 50 12.13 -15.19 0.89
CA LYS A 50 13.08 -16.08 0.18
C LYS A 50 13.86 -17.00 1.12
N GLN A 51 14.07 -16.60 2.38
CA GLN A 51 14.74 -17.44 3.37
C GLN A 51 13.86 -18.57 3.90
N ASN A 52 12.56 -18.30 4.08
CA ASN A 52 11.64 -19.23 4.75
C ASN A 52 10.63 -19.88 3.80
N ASN A 53 10.54 -19.42 2.55
CA ASN A 53 9.49 -19.74 1.58
C ASN A 53 8.06 -19.53 2.12
N ILE A 54 7.90 -18.61 3.09
CA ILE A 54 6.61 -18.31 3.74
C ILE A 54 6.31 -16.82 3.61
N CYS A 55 5.08 -16.50 3.22
CA CYS A 55 4.61 -15.12 3.13
C CYS A 55 4.49 -14.48 4.51
N VAL A 56 5.10 -13.32 4.72
CA VAL A 56 5.00 -12.58 6.00
C VAL A 56 3.59 -12.03 6.30
N LEU A 57 2.71 -11.98 5.31
CA LEU A 57 1.34 -11.46 5.48
C LEU A 57 0.32 -12.55 5.76
N CYS A 58 0.34 -13.64 4.98
CA CYS A 58 -0.64 -14.72 5.12
C CYS A 58 -0.08 -16.02 5.67
N HIS A 59 1.23 -16.09 5.96
CA HIS A 59 1.92 -17.29 6.44
C HIS A 59 1.77 -18.51 5.52
N GLY A 60 1.40 -18.29 4.26
CA GLY A 60 1.28 -19.33 3.24
C GLY A 60 2.59 -19.54 2.49
N GLU A 61 2.75 -20.73 1.91
CA GLU A 61 3.92 -21.08 1.11
C GLU A 61 4.06 -20.15 -0.12
N CYS A 62 5.27 -19.66 -0.35
CA CYS A 62 5.64 -18.82 -1.47
C CYS A 62 6.64 -19.55 -2.34
N GLN A 63 6.29 -19.72 -3.61
CA GLN A 63 7.14 -20.39 -4.60
C GLN A 63 8.17 -19.43 -5.18
N GLU A 64 7.75 -18.21 -5.49
CA GLU A 64 8.60 -17.21 -6.09
C GLU A 64 8.15 -15.79 -5.73
N THR A 65 9.01 -14.82 -6.05
CA THR A 65 8.73 -13.40 -5.91
C THR A 65 9.06 -12.67 -7.20
N GLN A 66 8.15 -11.85 -7.67
CA GLN A 66 8.28 -11.14 -8.94
C GLN A 66 8.37 -9.62 -8.68
N PRO A 67 9.36 -8.92 -9.25
CA PRO A 67 9.43 -7.46 -9.13
C PRO A 67 8.25 -6.82 -9.89
N ILE A 68 7.74 -5.72 -9.35
CA ILE A 68 6.72 -4.88 -9.96
C ILE A 68 7.38 -3.54 -10.27
N HIS A 69 7.36 -3.15 -11.54
CA HIS A 69 7.93 -1.88 -11.97
C HIS A 69 7.24 -0.70 -11.25
N PRO A 70 7.96 0.35 -10.78
CA PRO A 70 7.38 1.44 -9.98
C PRO A 70 6.21 2.20 -10.63
N ASN A 71 6.16 2.24 -11.96
CA ASN A 71 5.09 2.92 -12.71
C ASN A 71 3.87 2.03 -12.98
N GLU A 72 3.87 0.76 -12.56
CA GLU A 72 2.73 -0.13 -12.75
C GLU A 72 1.65 0.18 -11.71
N ASP A 73 0.44 0.45 -12.17
CA ASP A 73 -0.72 0.60 -11.30
C ASP A 73 -1.12 -0.76 -10.73
N LEU A 74 -1.42 -0.78 -9.44
CA LEU A 74 -1.88 -1.97 -8.75
C LEU A 74 -3.37 -1.85 -8.44
N TYR A 75 -4.10 -2.87 -8.88
CA TYR A 75 -5.50 -3.08 -8.56
C TYR A 75 -5.57 -3.86 -7.26
N VAL A 76 -5.85 -3.17 -6.15
CA VAL A 76 -5.91 -3.79 -4.82
C VAL A 76 -7.33 -4.25 -4.53
N CYS A 77 -7.49 -5.47 -4.03
CA CYS A 77 -8.76 -5.95 -3.50
C CYS A 77 -9.02 -5.34 -2.11
N THR A 78 -10.02 -4.48 -2.00
CA THR A 78 -10.41 -3.76 -0.77
C THR A 78 -11.47 -4.50 0.05
N VAL A 79 -11.84 -5.73 -0.34
CA VAL A 79 -12.70 -6.59 0.49
C VAL A 79 -12.01 -6.83 1.83
N GLN A 80 -12.77 -6.75 2.92
CA GLN A 80 -12.23 -6.79 4.27
C GLN A 80 -11.22 -7.93 4.47
N ALA A 81 -9.99 -7.56 4.86
CA ALA A 81 -8.88 -8.47 5.13
C ALA A 81 -8.28 -9.23 3.92
N CYS A 82 -8.59 -8.86 2.67
CA CYS A 82 -7.98 -9.49 1.49
C CYS A 82 -6.64 -8.87 1.09
N ASN A 83 -6.62 -7.58 0.76
CA ASN A 83 -5.42 -6.79 0.42
C ASN A 83 -4.54 -7.38 -0.70
N LYS A 84 -5.07 -8.26 -1.55
CA LYS A 84 -4.34 -8.82 -2.70
C LYS A 84 -4.18 -7.78 -3.81
N GLY A 85 -2.98 -7.67 -4.37
CA GLY A 85 -2.66 -6.74 -5.45
C GLY A 85 -2.58 -7.44 -6.80
N PHE A 86 -3.21 -6.86 -7.82
CA PHE A 86 -3.24 -7.37 -9.19
C PHE A 86 -2.69 -6.33 -10.17
N LEU A 87 -2.08 -6.77 -11.27
CA LEU A 87 -1.53 -5.87 -12.30
C LEU A 87 -2.59 -5.32 -13.27
N ASN A 88 -3.78 -5.90 -13.27
CA ASN A 88 -4.86 -5.47 -14.15
C ASN A 88 -6.24 -5.78 -13.55
N PHE A 89 -7.24 -5.03 -13.98
CA PHE A 89 -8.62 -5.19 -13.53
C PHE A 89 -9.21 -6.57 -13.83
N PRO A 90 -9.02 -7.21 -15.00
CA PRO A 90 -9.52 -8.56 -15.24
C PRO A 90 -9.08 -9.60 -14.20
N SER A 91 -7.81 -9.55 -13.78
CA SER A 91 -7.30 -10.43 -12.71
C SER A 91 -7.97 -10.14 -11.36
N LEU A 92 -8.12 -8.87 -10.99
CA LEU A 92 -8.86 -8.48 -9.78
C LEU A 92 -10.32 -8.97 -9.85
N ARG A 93 -10.99 -8.82 -11.00
CA ARG A 93 -12.38 -9.23 -11.20
C ARG A 93 -12.56 -10.74 -11.06
N ILE A 94 -11.66 -11.54 -11.64
CA ILE A 94 -11.68 -13.00 -11.50
C ILE A 94 -11.49 -13.38 -10.02
N HIS A 95 -10.54 -12.77 -9.33
CA HIS A 95 -10.34 -12.97 -7.90
C HIS A 95 -11.56 -12.58 -7.07
N ALA A 96 -12.16 -11.41 -7.31
CA ALA A 96 -13.34 -10.95 -6.60
C ALA A 96 -14.51 -11.92 -6.76
N LYS A 97 -14.70 -12.45 -7.97
CA LYS A 97 -15.72 -13.48 -8.26
C LYS A 97 -15.42 -14.80 -7.56
N ALA A 98 -14.19 -15.29 -7.62
CA ALA A 98 -13.81 -16.61 -7.11
C ALA A 98 -13.64 -16.67 -5.58
N SER A 99 -13.07 -15.62 -4.98
CA SER A 99 -12.71 -15.58 -3.56
C SER A 99 -13.74 -14.88 -2.68
N HIS A 100 -14.55 -13.99 -3.27
CA HIS A 100 -15.50 -13.15 -2.51
C HIS A 100 -16.93 -13.20 -3.05
N SER A 101 -17.19 -13.98 -4.12
CA SER A 101 -18.49 -14.04 -4.78
C SER A 101 -19.02 -12.67 -5.22
N ILE A 102 -18.11 -11.72 -5.49
CA ILE A 102 -18.44 -10.37 -5.97
C ILE A 102 -18.41 -10.36 -7.49
N GLU A 103 -19.55 -10.06 -8.09
CA GLU A 103 -19.65 -9.81 -9.53
C GLU A 103 -19.59 -8.30 -9.79
N THR A 104 -18.61 -7.88 -10.59
CA THR A 104 -18.41 -6.48 -10.95
C THR A 104 -17.99 -6.36 -12.40
N HIS A 105 -18.49 -5.33 -13.07
CA HIS A 105 -18.25 -5.09 -14.49
C HIS A 105 -17.33 -3.90 -14.75
N SER A 106 -17.07 -3.05 -13.75
CA SER A 106 -16.18 -1.89 -13.87
C SER A 106 -15.39 -1.67 -12.59
N ILE A 107 -14.24 -1.03 -12.73
CA ILE A 107 -13.40 -0.65 -11.58
C ILE A 107 -14.14 0.29 -10.61
N VAL A 108 -14.89 1.25 -11.16
CA VAL A 108 -15.65 2.23 -10.38
C VAL A 108 -16.70 1.53 -9.53
N ASP A 109 -17.42 0.57 -10.10
CA ASP A 109 -18.43 -0.22 -9.39
C ASP A 109 -17.80 -1.02 -8.24
N PHE A 110 -16.67 -1.68 -8.49
CA PHE A 110 -15.96 -2.45 -7.47
C PHE A 110 -15.57 -1.59 -6.26
N TYR A 111 -14.88 -0.46 -6.49
CA TYR A 111 -14.41 0.40 -5.42
C TYR A 111 -15.52 1.24 -4.78
N SER A 112 -16.60 1.55 -5.47
CA SER A 112 -17.74 2.25 -4.86
C SER A 112 -18.46 1.37 -3.83
N LYS A 113 -18.54 0.07 -4.10
CA LYS A 113 -19.24 -0.91 -3.24
C LYS A 113 -18.34 -1.52 -2.17
N ASN A 114 -17.06 -1.70 -2.48
CA ASN A 114 -16.12 -2.45 -1.63
C ASN A 114 -14.90 -1.62 -1.23
N GLY A 115 -14.78 -0.38 -1.68
CA GLY A 115 -13.73 0.53 -1.24
C GLY A 115 -13.90 0.87 0.24
N ASP A 116 -12.79 1.22 0.87
CA ASP A 116 -12.68 1.60 2.28
C ASP A 116 -13.44 2.91 2.61
N THR A 117 -14.76 2.92 2.42
CA THR A 117 -15.67 4.02 2.80
C THR A 117 -15.74 4.21 4.33
N ALA A 118 -15.19 3.27 5.10
CA ALA A 118 -15.16 3.28 6.56
C ALA A 118 -13.83 3.81 7.15
N VAL A 119 -12.83 4.18 6.34
CA VAL A 119 -11.59 4.78 6.87
C VAL A 119 -11.89 6.23 7.25
N GLN A 120 -12.15 6.45 8.54
CA GLN A 120 -12.08 7.76 9.15
C GLN A 120 -10.61 8.17 9.15
N LEU A 121 -10.19 8.95 8.14
CA LEU A 121 -8.91 9.63 8.21
C LEU A 121 -9.00 10.58 9.43
N GLY A 122 -8.13 10.36 10.42
CA GLY A 122 -8.05 11.25 11.58
C GLY A 122 -7.81 12.69 11.13
N GLU A 123 -8.17 13.67 11.97
CA GLU A 123 -7.99 15.09 11.65
C GLU A 123 -6.57 15.35 11.14
N VAL A 124 -6.46 15.65 9.85
CA VAL A 124 -5.17 15.94 9.23
C VAL A 124 -4.77 17.33 9.69
N HIS A 125 -3.97 17.41 10.75
CA HIS A 125 -3.37 18.68 11.16
C HIS A 125 -2.46 19.16 10.03
N LYS A 126 -2.80 20.31 9.43
CA LYS A 126 -1.96 20.96 8.44
C LYS A 126 -0.61 21.25 9.07
N ILE A 127 0.44 20.56 8.63
CA ILE A 127 1.84 20.90 8.93
C ILE A 127 2.27 22.07 8.03
N ALA A 128 1.46 23.11 7.95
CA ALA A 128 1.96 24.39 7.50
C ALA A 128 2.44 25.07 8.78
N GLN A 129 3.74 24.98 9.07
CA GLN A 129 4.33 25.98 9.95
C GLN A 129 4.05 27.32 9.28
N GLU A 130 3.22 28.14 9.91
CA GLU A 130 3.13 29.55 9.58
C GLU A 130 4.57 30.09 9.68
N HIS A 131 5.22 30.31 8.53
CA HIS A 131 6.41 31.12 8.48
C HIS A 131 5.97 32.50 8.95
N GLN A 132 6.20 32.80 10.22
CA GLN A 132 6.21 34.17 10.68
C GLN A 132 7.33 34.84 9.91
N MET A 133 6.98 35.64 8.91
CA MET A 133 7.91 36.58 8.30
C MET A 133 8.46 37.45 9.43
N THR A 134 9.71 37.21 9.81
CA THR A 134 10.44 38.10 10.68
C THR A 134 10.72 39.39 9.91
N ASP A 135 10.73 40.54 10.58
CA ASP A 135 10.90 41.88 10.00
C ASP A 135 12.21 42.12 9.19
N PHE A 136 13.02 41.08 8.96
CA PHE A 136 14.23 41.10 8.14
C PHE A 136 14.00 41.08 6.62
N ASP A 137 12.78 40.79 6.13
CA ASP A 137 12.49 40.73 4.68
C ASP A 137 12.03 42.07 4.08
N LYS A 138 12.12 43.20 4.82
CA LYS A 138 11.63 44.52 4.38
C LYS A 138 12.70 45.45 3.79
N GLU A 139 13.96 45.07 3.72
CA GLU A 139 15.05 45.95 3.23
C GLU A 139 15.71 45.53 1.91
N GLU A 140 15.03 44.78 1.02
CA GLU A 140 15.51 44.53 -0.35
C GLU A 140 14.53 44.97 -1.45
N PHE A 141 13.74 46.01 -1.20
CA PHE A 141 13.08 46.77 -2.25
C PHE A 141 13.06 48.27 -1.89
N GLU A 142 14.20 48.94 -2.06
CA GLU A 142 14.28 50.36 -2.41
C GLU A 142 14.99 50.53 -3.76
#